data_AF-A0A8T2KP63-F1
#
_entry.id   AF-A0A8T2KP63-F1
#
_cell.length_a   1.000
_cell.length_b   1.000
_cell.length_c   1.000
_cell.angle_alpha   90.00
_cell.angle_beta   90.00
_cell.angle_gamma   90.00
#
_symmetry.space_group_name_H-M   'P 1'
#
loop_
_entity.id
_entity.type
_entity.pdbx_description
1 polymer ?
#
loop_
_entity_poly.entity_id
_entity_poly.type
_entity_poly.pdbx_seq_one_letter_code
_entity_poly.pdbx_strand_id
1 'polypeptide(L)'
;SECSLRNHHGWGPTIEVLVFLFWLASGASYRVVSRAFSIPKTTVCRIVHRVSEELMGILSRVICVPATAEEQQEIGQGFERLSQNPALRKARGAIDGCHIRIKAPEEPDTGCYRNRKLFTSIQLQAVCDHRARFLDVYIGFPGSVHDSRVLKHNGGYPCLQRPLALITPYKRPLRDERQRVFNRYHSKARSVIERAFGIMKTRWRSIFLKALEVHPSFVPTVVASCAILHNICLGAGDELPPEEDCREEDTESEEGVQDTSNGNALREERNMPYFRSDGYLKNVTHKLSSGN
;
A
#
# COMPACT_ATOMS: atom_id res chain seq x y z
N SER A 1 -35.78 -5.14 -24.40
CA SER A 1 -36.27 -5.63 -23.09
C SER A 1 -35.09 -6.36 -22.45
N GLU A 2 -34.47 -5.97 -21.35
CA GLU A 2 -34.72 -5.01 -20.29
C GLU A 2 -33.37 -4.70 -19.60
N CYS A 3 -33.24 -3.45 -19.15
CA CYS A 3 -32.57 -3.00 -17.92
C CYS A 3 -31.11 -3.43 -17.63
N SER A 4 -30.18 -2.50 -17.87
CA SER A 4 -29.19 -2.18 -16.84
C SER A 4 -28.96 -0.67 -16.81
N LEU A 5 -29.68 -0.01 -15.91
CA LEU A 5 -29.53 1.40 -15.56
C LEU A 5 -28.14 1.65 -14.97
N ARG A 6 -27.09 1.75 -15.81
CA ARG A 6 -25.87 2.46 -15.41
C ARG A 6 -26.20 3.94 -15.44
N ASN A 7 -26.46 4.49 -14.27
CA ASN A 7 -26.65 5.92 -14.04
C ASN A 7 -25.38 6.70 -14.43
N HIS A 8 -25.14 6.87 -15.73
CA HIS A 8 -24.15 7.82 -16.23
C HIS A 8 -24.72 9.21 -16.04
N HIS A 9 -24.25 9.92 -15.02
CA HIS A 9 -24.42 11.36 -14.92
C HIS A 9 -23.70 11.87 -16.16
N GLY A 10 -24.37 12.56 -17.09
CA GLY A 10 -23.94 12.78 -18.49
C GLY A 10 -22.61 13.50 -18.75
N TRP A 11 -21.67 13.51 -17.80
CA TRP A 11 -20.33 14.07 -17.86
C TRP A 11 -19.32 13.20 -18.62
N GLY A 12 -19.65 11.93 -18.87
CA GLY A 12 -18.79 11.00 -19.60
C GLY A 12 -17.56 10.53 -18.81
N PRO A 13 -16.98 9.37 -19.17
CA PRO A 13 -15.95 8.70 -18.36
C PRO A 13 -14.67 9.54 -18.21
N THR A 14 -14.29 10.31 -19.22
CA THR A 14 -13.08 11.14 -19.19
C THR A 14 -13.17 12.22 -18.10
N ILE A 15 -14.29 12.95 -18.00
CA ILE A 15 -14.45 13.99 -16.98
C ILE A 15 -14.46 13.36 -15.59
N GLU A 16 -15.10 12.21 -15.44
CA GLU A 16 -15.20 11.50 -14.16
C GLU A 16 -13.82 11.07 -13.66
N VAL A 17 -12.97 10.55 -14.54
CA VAL A 17 -11.56 10.24 -14.24
C VAL A 17 -10.79 11.50 -13.90
N LEU A 18 -10.95 12.60 -14.66
CA LEU A 18 -10.25 13.87 -14.37
C LEU A 18 -10.64 14.46 -13.02
N VAL A 19 -11.92 14.40 -12.64
CA VAL A 19 -12.41 14.82 -11.32
C VAL A 19 -11.76 14.00 -10.21
N PHE A 20 -11.67 12.68 -10.40
CA PHE A 20 -11.03 11.78 -9.44
C PHE A 20 -9.52 12.05 -9.31
N LEU A 21 -8.80 12.16 -10.43
CA LEU A 21 -7.37 12.45 -10.44
C LEU A 21 -7.06 13.82 -9.83
N PHE A 22 -7.87 14.83 -10.12
CA PHE A 22 -7.73 16.15 -9.51
C PHE A 22 -7.97 16.10 -8.00
N TRP A 23 -8.98 15.35 -7.56
CA TRP A 23 -9.21 15.13 -6.13
C TRP A 23 -8.02 14.44 -5.45
N LEU A 24 -7.45 13.40 -6.07
CA LEU A 24 -6.26 12.72 -5.56
C LEU A 24 -5.04 13.64 -5.49
N ALA A 25 -4.76 14.38 -6.56
CA ALA A 25 -3.59 15.25 -6.65
C ALA A 25 -3.70 16.47 -5.72
N SER A 26 -4.90 17.03 -5.56
CA SER A 26 -5.12 18.23 -4.72
C SER A 26 -5.30 17.92 -3.24
N GLY A 27 -5.73 16.70 -2.90
CA GLY A 27 -6.12 16.35 -1.53
C GLY A 27 -7.21 17.27 -0.95
N ALA A 28 -7.98 17.93 -1.82
CA ALA A 28 -8.91 18.97 -1.43
C ALA A 28 -10.29 18.41 -1.08
N SER A 29 -11.05 19.15 -0.28
CA SER A 29 -12.44 18.78 0.01
C SER A 29 -13.31 18.73 -1.25
N TYR A 30 -14.36 17.90 -1.23
CA TYR A 30 -15.32 17.83 -2.35
C TYR A 30 -15.93 19.18 -2.73
N ARG A 31 -15.95 20.17 -1.82
CA ARG A 31 -16.40 21.53 -2.11
C ARG A 31 -15.45 22.25 -3.07
N VAL A 32 -14.14 22.07 -2.92
CA VAL A 32 -13.12 22.68 -3.78
C VAL A 32 -13.18 22.04 -5.16
N VAL A 33 -13.22 20.72 -5.23
CA VAL A 33 -13.36 19.97 -6.51
C VAL A 33 -14.65 20.34 -7.23
N SER A 34 -15.77 20.44 -6.49
CA SER A 34 -17.06 20.89 -7.01
C SER A 34 -16.99 22.25 -7.69
N ARG A 35 -16.28 23.22 -7.09
CA ARG A 35 -16.08 24.55 -7.67
C ARG A 35 -15.17 24.51 -8.90
N ALA A 36 -14.10 23.72 -8.86
CA ALA A 36 -13.14 23.62 -9.96
C ALA A 36 -13.75 23.08 -11.26
N PHE A 37 -14.65 22.09 -11.14
CA PHE A 37 -15.30 21.47 -12.30
C PHE A 37 -16.73 21.97 -12.54
N SER A 38 -17.24 22.89 -11.72
CA SER A 38 -18.65 23.33 -11.74
C SER A 38 -19.66 22.17 -11.65
N ILE A 39 -19.32 21.13 -10.90
CA ILE A 39 -20.14 19.92 -10.70
C ILE A 39 -20.70 19.94 -9.27
N PRO A 40 -21.97 19.53 -9.04
CA PRO A 40 -22.53 19.47 -7.67
C PRO A 40 -21.68 18.59 -6.74
N LYS A 41 -21.48 19.02 -5.48
CA LYS A 41 -20.69 18.27 -4.47
C LYS A 41 -21.11 16.81 -4.33
N THR A 42 -22.41 16.53 -4.38
CA THR A 42 -22.96 15.17 -4.33
C THR A 42 -22.52 14.33 -5.52
N THR A 43 -22.42 14.93 -6.70
CA THR A 43 -21.95 14.27 -7.92
C THR A 43 -20.44 14.01 -7.84
N VAL A 44 -19.64 14.95 -7.33
CA VAL A 44 -18.21 14.71 -7.06
C VAL A 44 -18.01 13.53 -6.12
N CYS A 45 -18.76 13.48 -5.02
CA CYS A 45 -18.72 12.35 -4.08
C CYS A 45 -19.01 11.02 -4.80
N ARG A 46 -20.10 10.96 -5.59
CA ARG A 46 -20.46 9.75 -6.36
C ARG A 46 -19.39 9.35 -7.37
N ILE A 47 -18.79 10.31 -8.07
CA ILE A 47 -17.70 10.07 -9.02
C ILE A 47 -16.50 9.48 -8.29
N VAL A 48 -16.09 10.07 -7.16
CA VAL A 48 -14.93 9.57 -6.39
C VAL A 48 -15.15 8.13 -5.93
N HIS A 49 -16.32 7.82 -5.36
CA HIS A 49 -16.63 6.46 -4.95
C HIS A 49 -16.71 5.49 -6.13
N ARG A 50 -17.38 5.86 -7.23
CA ARG A 50 -17.51 4.98 -8.40
C ARG A 50 -16.17 4.70 -9.08
N VAL A 51 -15.35 5.73 -9.32
CA VAL A 51 -14.03 5.55 -9.96
C VAL A 51 -13.12 4.71 -9.05
N SER A 52 -13.15 4.92 -7.74
CA SER A 52 -12.48 4.05 -6.78
C SER A 52 -12.91 2.59 -6.91
N GLU A 53 -14.22 2.30 -6.97
CA GLU A 53 -14.73 0.93 -7.16
C GLU A 53 -14.30 0.31 -8.49
N GLU A 54 -14.30 1.08 -9.57
CA GLU A 54 -13.83 0.62 -10.88
C GLU A 54 -12.33 0.31 -10.88
N LEU A 55 -11.52 1.13 -10.20
CA LEU A 55 -10.09 0.85 -9.97
C LEU A 55 -9.92 -0.44 -9.17
N MET A 56 -10.68 -0.63 -8.09
CA MET A 56 -10.65 -1.87 -7.33
C MET A 56 -11.00 -3.10 -8.19
N GLY A 57 -11.88 -2.94 -9.17
CA GLY A 57 -12.22 -3.98 -10.15
C GLY A 57 -11.07 -4.40 -11.07
N ILE A 58 -10.05 -3.56 -11.26
CA ILE A 58 -8.86 -3.87 -12.06
C ILE A 58 -7.61 -4.15 -11.21
N LEU A 59 -7.70 -4.08 -9.88
CA LEU A 59 -6.57 -4.26 -8.95
C LEU A 59 -5.76 -5.53 -9.29
N SER A 60 -6.43 -6.68 -9.40
CA SER A 60 -5.78 -7.98 -9.65
C SER A 60 -5.16 -8.11 -11.05
N ARG A 61 -5.50 -7.23 -11.98
CA ARG A 61 -4.90 -7.18 -13.33
C ARG A 61 -3.65 -6.29 -13.36
N VAL A 62 -3.60 -5.29 -12.48
CA VAL A 62 -2.53 -4.26 -12.46
C VAL A 62 -1.45 -4.61 -11.44
N ILE A 63 -1.86 -5.08 -10.26
CA ILE A 63 -1.03 -5.52 -9.14
C ILE A 63 -1.23 -7.03 -9.01
N CYS A 64 -0.28 -7.78 -9.56
CA CYS A 64 -0.26 -9.23 -9.48
C CYS A 64 1.17 -9.73 -9.42
N VAL A 65 1.35 -10.86 -8.75
CA VAL A 65 2.62 -11.57 -8.74
C VAL A 65 2.87 -12.17 -10.13
N PRO A 66 4.12 -12.10 -10.66
CA PRO A 66 4.47 -12.71 -11.94
C PRO A 66 4.19 -14.21 -11.94
N ALA A 67 3.45 -14.66 -12.96
CA ALA A 67 3.02 -16.05 -13.09
C ALA A 67 4.09 -16.92 -13.75
N THR A 68 4.89 -16.35 -14.66
CA THR A 68 5.86 -17.12 -15.46
C THR A 68 7.23 -17.21 -14.80
N ALA A 69 7.94 -18.32 -15.04
CA ALA A 69 9.30 -18.50 -14.55
C ALA A 69 10.27 -17.46 -15.16
N GLU A 70 9.98 -17.01 -16.38
CA GLU A 70 10.76 -16.02 -17.13
C GLU A 70 10.69 -14.64 -16.48
N GLU A 71 9.48 -14.12 -16.23
CA GLU A 71 9.28 -12.84 -15.51
C GLU A 71 9.91 -12.89 -14.12
N GLN A 72 9.72 -14.00 -13.41
CA GLN A 72 10.33 -14.20 -12.10
C GLN A 72 11.86 -14.13 -12.18
N GLN A 73 12.46 -14.78 -13.18
CA GLN A 73 13.91 -14.76 -13.43
C GLN A 73 14.41 -13.35 -13.78
N GLU A 74 13.66 -12.59 -14.59
CA GLU A 74 13.97 -11.19 -14.89
C GLU A 74 14.02 -10.34 -13.62
N ILE A 75 13.04 -10.50 -12.73
CA ILE A 75 13.03 -9.80 -11.44
C ILE A 75 14.27 -10.13 -10.61
N GLY A 76 14.61 -11.42 -10.55
CA GLY A 76 15.80 -11.88 -9.83
C GLY A 76 17.10 -11.28 -10.38
N GLN A 77 17.27 -11.26 -11.69
CA GLN A 77 18.41 -10.61 -12.35
C GLN A 77 18.41 -9.09 -12.13
N GLY A 78 17.23 -8.47 -12.07
CA GLY A 78 17.08 -7.07 -11.68
C GLY A 78 17.61 -6.78 -10.29
N PHE A 79 17.26 -7.61 -9.29
CA PHE A 79 17.76 -7.47 -7.92
C PHE A 79 19.26 -7.75 -7.80
N GLU A 80 19.79 -8.71 -8.55
CA GLU A 80 21.23 -8.94 -8.65
C GLU A 80 21.96 -7.69 -9.17
N ARG A 81 21.45 -7.05 -10.23
CA ARG A 81 22.00 -5.80 -10.76
C ARG A 81 21.91 -4.64 -9.77
N LEU A 82 20.76 -4.44 -9.12
CA LEU A 82 20.55 -3.38 -8.12
C LEU A 82 21.47 -3.54 -6.90
N SER A 83 21.60 -4.76 -6.41
CA SER A 83 22.42 -5.06 -5.23
C SER A 83 23.89 -5.22 -5.55
N GLN A 84 24.26 -5.47 -6.81
CA GLN A 84 25.61 -5.88 -7.23
C GLN A 84 26.06 -7.18 -6.53
N ASN A 85 25.12 -8.08 -6.23
CA ASN A 85 25.40 -9.33 -5.53
C ASN A 85 24.59 -10.52 -6.09
N PRO A 86 25.27 -11.59 -6.57
CA PRO A 86 24.61 -12.80 -7.08
C PRO A 86 23.71 -13.52 -6.06
N ALA A 87 23.94 -13.34 -4.76
CA ALA A 87 23.13 -13.95 -3.71
C ALA A 87 21.65 -13.54 -3.78
N LEU A 88 21.34 -12.38 -4.36
CA LEU A 88 19.98 -11.87 -4.48
C LEU A 88 19.32 -12.20 -5.83
N ARG A 89 19.97 -12.98 -6.70
CA ARG A 89 19.43 -13.42 -8.00
C ARG A 89 18.12 -14.22 -7.88
N LYS A 90 17.87 -14.85 -6.73
CA LYS A 90 16.63 -15.59 -6.47
C LYS A 90 15.52 -14.73 -5.87
N ALA A 91 15.77 -13.45 -5.60
CA ALA A 91 14.75 -12.55 -5.06
C ALA A 91 13.61 -12.36 -6.07
N ARG A 92 12.37 -12.41 -5.58
CA ARG A 92 11.16 -12.24 -6.39
C ARG A 92 10.41 -10.94 -6.10
N GLY A 93 10.92 -10.15 -5.16
CA GLY A 93 10.37 -8.87 -4.75
C GLY A 93 11.07 -8.36 -3.51
N ALA A 94 10.97 -7.06 -3.29
CA ALA A 94 11.32 -6.40 -2.04
C ALA A 94 10.03 -6.05 -1.30
N ILE A 95 10.00 -6.29 0.00
CA ILE A 95 8.84 -6.02 0.85
C ILE A 95 9.16 -4.98 1.90
N ASP A 96 8.22 -4.08 2.11
CA ASP A 96 8.22 -3.21 3.27
C ASP A 96 6.82 -2.71 3.67
N GLY A 97 6.72 -2.22 4.90
CA GLY A 97 5.58 -1.48 5.43
C GLY A 97 5.77 0.03 5.32
N CYS A 98 4.68 0.76 5.32
CA CYS A 98 4.65 2.21 5.33
C CYS A 98 3.41 2.70 6.11
N HIS A 99 3.58 3.77 6.91
CA HIS A 99 2.48 4.37 7.66
C HIS A 99 1.81 5.50 6.85
N ILE A 100 0.51 5.34 6.60
CA ILE A 100 -0.34 6.36 5.98
C ILE A 100 -1.04 7.16 7.09
N ARG A 101 -0.78 8.47 7.15
CA ARG A 101 -1.40 9.36 8.14
C ARG A 101 -2.90 9.48 7.90
N ILE A 102 -3.69 9.26 8.95
CA ILE A 102 -5.15 9.43 8.91
C ILE A 102 -5.59 10.38 10.00
N LYS A 103 -6.74 11.02 9.78
CA LYS A 103 -7.44 11.69 10.87
C LYS A 103 -7.80 10.64 11.91
N ALA A 104 -7.50 10.92 13.17
CA ALA A 104 -7.88 10.06 14.28
C ALA A 104 -9.39 9.74 14.20
N PRO A 105 -9.79 8.46 14.30
CA PRO A 105 -11.20 8.15 14.54
C PRO A 105 -11.65 8.79 15.87
N GLU A 106 -12.96 8.90 16.06
CA GLU A 106 -13.51 9.35 17.34
C GLU A 106 -13.25 8.31 18.43
N GLU A 107 -13.19 8.73 19.70
CA GLU A 107 -12.98 7.82 20.83
C GLU A 107 -14.09 6.76 20.89
N PRO A 108 -13.80 5.51 21.29
CA PRO A 108 -12.58 5.05 21.98
C PRO A 108 -11.45 4.51 21.08
N ASP A 109 -11.64 4.46 19.75
CA ASP A 109 -10.78 3.69 18.84
C ASP A 109 -9.43 4.37 18.51
N THR A 110 -9.25 5.64 18.90
CA THR A 110 -8.06 6.47 18.62
C THR A 110 -6.74 5.81 19.01
N GLY A 111 -6.73 5.13 20.17
CA GLY A 111 -5.52 4.49 20.70
C GLY A 111 -4.98 3.40 19.77
N CYS A 112 -5.85 2.69 19.07
CA CYS A 112 -5.48 1.59 18.17
C CYS A 112 -4.73 2.07 16.92
N TYR A 113 -4.94 3.32 16.47
CA TYR A 113 -4.30 3.86 15.27
C TYR A 113 -3.01 4.61 15.56
N ARG A 114 -2.69 4.88 16.84
CA ARG A 114 -1.48 5.59 17.24
C ARG A 114 -0.26 4.70 17.05
N ASN A 115 0.66 5.12 16.19
CA ASN A 115 1.92 4.40 15.95
C ASN A 115 2.99 4.74 16.99
N ARG A 116 4.16 4.09 16.87
CA ARG A 116 5.34 4.34 17.73
C ARG A 116 5.84 5.79 17.67
N LYS A 117 5.55 6.50 16.58
CA LYS A 117 5.88 7.93 16.38
C LYS A 117 4.78 8.87 16.88
N LEU A 118 3.83 8.36 17.65
CA LEU A 118 2.75 9.10 18.31
C LEU A 118 1.74 9.78 17.37
N PHE A 119 1.66 9.39 16.09
CA PHE A 119 0.61 9.85 15.17
C PHE A 119 -0.35 8.73 14.74
N THR A 120 -1.58 9.10 14.38
CA THR A 120 -2.60 8.16 13.91
C THR A 120 -2.35 7.76 12.45
N SER A 121 -2.25 6.46 12.20
CA SER A 121 -1.96 5.94 10.87
C SER A 121 -2.62 4.59 10.58
N ILE A 122 -2.72 4.27 9.30
CA ILE A 122 -3.00 2.94 8.77
C ILE A 122 -1.75 2.43 8.08
N GLN A 123 -1.43 1.16 8.26
CA GLN A 123 -0.31 0.52 7.59
C GLN A 123 -0.70 0.09 6.18
N LEU A 124 0.20 0.40 5.25
CA LEU A 124 0.31 -0.16 3.91
C LEU A 124 1.54 -1.06 3.90
N GLN A 125 1.38 -2.34 3.60
CA GLN A 125 2.46 -3.25 3.27
C GLN A 125 2.42 -3.54 1.78
N ALA A 126 3.58 -3.55 1.13
CA ALA A 126 3.63 -3.85 -0.30
C ALA A 126 4.87 -4.65 -0.67
N VAL A 127 4.75 -5.43 -1.73
CA VAL A 127 5.85 -6.08 -2.43
C VAL A 127 6.04 -5.37 -3.75
N CYS A 128 7.28 -5.02 -4.11
CA CYS A 128 7.59 -4.48 -5.43
C CYS A 128 8.72 -5.25 -6.12
N ASP A 129 8.78 -5.13 -7.44
CA ASP A 129 9.90 -5.62 -8.23
C ASP A 129 11.11 -4.65 -8.21
N HIS A 130 12.14 -5.01 -8.96
CA HIS A 130 13.35 -4.21 -9.14
C HIS A 130 13.12 -2.88 -9.90
N ARG A 131 11.96 -2.68 -10.52
CA ARG A 131 11.55 -1.46 -11.23
C ARG A 131 10.60 -0.60 -10.40
N ALA A 132 10.44 -0.90 -9.11
CA ALA A 132 9.52 -0.23 -8.20
C ALA A 132 8.03 -0.39 -8.59
N ARG A 133 7.67 -1.43 -9.37
CA ARG A 133 6.29 -1.79 -9.66
C ARG A 133 5.73 -2.64 -8.52
N PHE A 134 4.56 -2.32 -8.00
CA PHE A 134 3.90 -3.11 -6.96
C PHE A 134 3.39 -4.44 -7.53
N LEU A 135 3.77 -5.54 -6.89
CA LEU A 135 3.34 -6.91 -7.20
C LEU A 135 2.21 -7.38 -6.27
N ASP A 136 2.20 -6.86 -5.05
CA ASP A 136 1.18 -7.13 -4.04
C ASP A 136 1.07 -5.94 -3.08
N VAL A 137 -0.15 -5.67 -2.60
CA VAL A 137 -0.41 -4.60 -1.63
C VAL A 137 -1.44 -5.07 -0.60
N TYR A 138 -1.19 -4.74 0.65
CA TYR A 138 -2.07 -4.99 1.76
C TYR A 138 -2.23 -3.72 2.59
N ILE A 139 -3.47 -3.25 2.77
CA ILE A 139 -3.77 -1.99 3.46
C ILE A 139 -4.86 -2.23 4.49
N GLY A 140 -4.70 -1.66 5.70
CA GLY A 140 -5.79 -1.59 6.66
C GLY A 140 -5.43 -1.91 8.11
N PHE A 141 -4.20 -2.32 8.41
CA PHE A 141 -3.82 -2.52 9.81
C PHE A 141 -3.70 -1.18 10.54
N PRO A 142 -4.24 -1.05 11.77
CA PRO A 142 -4.03 0.14 12.59
C PRO A 142 -2.55 0.39 12.88
N GLY A 143 -2.15 1.66 12.99
CA GLY A 143 -0.76 2.07 13.16
C GLY A 143 -0.05 1.52 14.42
N SER A 144 -0.79 1.02 15.42
CA SER A 144 -0.21 0.40 16.62
C SER A 144 0.38 -0.99 16.37
N VAL A 145 -0.05 -1.71 15.32
CA VAL A 145 0.44 -3.05 15.00
C VAL A 145 1.90 -2.97 14.50
N HIS A 146 2.74 -3.96 14.81
CA HIS A 146 4.08 -4.01 14.20
C HIS A 146 4.07 -4.70 12.85
N ASP A 147 4.91 -4.24 11.93
CA ASP A 147 5.12 -4.82 10.60
C ASP A 147 5.41 -6.33 10.67
N SER A 148 6.18 -6.76 11.67
CA SER A 148 6.47 -8.18 11.92
C SER A 148 5.26 -9.00 12.36
N ARG A 149 4.22 -8.36 12.93
CA ARG A 149 2.93 -8.97 13.28
C ARG A 149 1.98 -8.96 12.09
N VAL A 150 2.01 -7.91 11.25
CA VAL A 150 1.31 -7.87 9.95
C VAL A 150 1.77 -9.04 9.06
N LEU A 151 3.08 -9.31 9.03
CA LEU A 151 3.66 -10.45 8.32
C LEU A 151 3.22 -11.83 8.85
N LYS A 152 2.76 -11.92 10.10
CA LYS A 152 2.45 -13.19 10.80
C LYS A 152 0.97 -13.47 10.99
N HIS A 153 0.09 -12.46 10.97
CA HIS A 153 -1.33 -12.64 11.25
C HIS A 153 -2.12 -13.08 10.01
N ASN A 154 -2.78 -14.25 10.08
CA ASN A 154 -3.83 -14.77 9.17
C ASN A 154 -3.60 -14.53 7.67
N GLY A 155 -2.48 -15.03 7.16
CA GLY A 155 -2.26 -15.18 5.72
C GLY A 155 -1.97 -13.86 5.03
N GLY A 156 -0.95 -13.13 5.48
CA GLY A 156 -0.46 -11.87 4.89
C GLY A 156 -0.08 -11.91 3.40
N TYR A 157 -0.37 -13.02 2.71
CA TYR A 157 -0.37 -13.17 1.26
C TYR A 157 -1.45 -14.20 0.87
N PRO A 158 -2.69 -13.79 0.54
CA PRO A 158 -3.70 -14.70 -0.02
C PRO A 158 -3.27 -15.26 -1.39
N CYS A 159 -2.30 -14.63 -2.04
CA CYS A 159 -1.87 -14.87 -3.42
C CYS A 159 -0.65 -15.79 -3.57
N LEU A 160 -0.04 -16.28 -2.47
CA LEU A 160 1.14 -17.15 -2.54
C LEU A 160 0.88 -18.47 -1.82
N GLN A 161 0.46 -19.50 -2.56
CA GLN A 161 0.26 -20.89 -2.10
C GLN A 161 1.56 -21.58 -1.62
N ARG A 162 2.69 -20.87 -1.52
CA ARG A 162 4.00 -21.41 -1.12
C ARG A 162 4.59 -20.57 0.00
N PRO A 163 5.33 -21.16 0.95
CA PRO A 163 6.00 -20.40 2.00
C PRO A 163 6.94 -19.37 1.36
N LEU A 164 6.71 -18.09 1.66
CA LEU A 164 7.63 -17.01 1.27
C LEU A 164 8.98 -17.25 1.94
N ALA A 165 9.99 -17.55 1.13
CA ALA A 165 11.37 -17.47 1.57
C ALA A 165 11.76 -15.99 1.67
N LEU A 166 11.55 -15.40 2.84
CA LEU A 166 12.02 -14.05 3.14
C LEU A 166 13.52 -14.08 3.39
N ILE A 167 14.27 -13.33 2.59
CA ILE A 167 15.67 -13.04 2.87
C ILE A 167 15.69 -11.92 3.90
N THR A 168 16.08 -12.24 5.13
CA THR A 168 16.18 -11.27 6.22
C THR A 168 17.63 -10.86 6.46
N PRO A 169 17.90 -9.59 6.83
CA PRO A 169 19.25 -9.19 7.24
C PRO A 169 19.68 -9.92 8.51
N TYR A 170 20.99 -10.05 8.73
CA TYR A 170 21.54 -10.54 9.99
C TYR A 170 21.24 -9.54 11.13
N LYS A 171 20.78 -10.06 12.28
CA LYS A 171 20.49 -9.24 13.47
C LYS A 171 21.78 -8.65 14.06
N ARG A 172 21.71 -7.41 14.52
CA ARG A 172 22.81 -6.75 15.25
C ARG A 172 22.92 -7.29 16.68
N PRO A 173 24.10 -7.24 17.32
CA PRO A 173 25.38 -6.71 16.81
C PRO A 173 26.11 -7.68 15.86
N LEU A 174 26.67 -7.16 14.77
CA LEU A 174 27.38 -7.94 13.76
C LEU A 174 28.88 -8.05 14.09
N ARG A 175 29.33 -9.28 14.35
CA ARG A 175 30.75 -9.58 14.66
C ARG A 175 31.56 -9.95 13.42
N ASP A 176 30.93 -10.54 12.41
CA ASP A 176 31.58 -11.00 11.17
C ASP A 176 31.42 -9.96 10.05
N GLU A 177 32.52 -9.68 9.33
CA GLU A 177 32.55 -8.76 8.20
C GLU A 177 31.69 -9.26 7.04
N ARG A 178 31.61 -10.59 6.84
CA ARG A 178 30.74 -11.17 5.79
C ARG A 178 29.27 -10.86 6.01
N GLN A 179 28.82 -10.85 7.27
CA GLN A 179 27.45 -10.50 7.64
C GLN A 179 27.16 -9.01 7.41
N ARG A 180 28.13 -8.13 7.70
CA ARG A 180 28.01 -6.68 7.41
C ARG A 180 27.91 -6.41 5.92
N VAL A 181 28.77 -7.05 5.13
CA VAL A 181 28.77 -6.96 3.67
C VAL A 181 27.44 -7.45 3.11
N PHE A 182 26.92 -8.60 3.58
CA PHE A 182 25.60 -9.09 3.20
C PHE A 182 24.49 -8.09 3.52
N ASN A 183 24.43 -7.58 4.76
CA ASN A 183 23.42 -6.60 5.15
C ASN A 183 23.48 -5.33 4.29
N ARG A 184 24.68 -4.87 3.90
CA ARG A 184 24.83 -3.73 2.99
C ARG A 184 24.17 -4.00 1.62
N TYR A 185 24.41 -5.16 1.04
CA TYR A 185 23.81 -5.54 -0.25
C TYR A 185 22.31 -5.79 -0.15
N HIS A 186 21.85 -6.38 0.96
CA HIS A 186 20.44 -6.56 1.27
C HIS A 186 19.72 -5.21 1.39
N SER A 187 20.27 -4.25 2.14
CA SER A 187 19.73 -2.89 2.25
C SER A 187 19.67 -2.18 0.91
N LYS A 188 20.71 -2.30 0.06
CA LYS A 188 20.67 -1.77 -1.31
C LYS A 188 19.50 -2.32 -2.11
N ALA A 189 19.27 -3.64 -2.04
CA ALA A 189 18.14 -4.26 -2.73
C ALA A 189 16.79 -3.82 -2.17
N ARG A 190 16.67 -3.71 -0.84
CA ARG A 190 15.45 -3.26 -0.15
C ARG A 190 15.12 -1.79 -0.44
N SER A 191 16.11 -0.93 -0.71
CA SER A 191 15.85 0.48 -1.01
C SER A 191 14.88 0.73 -2.18
N VAL A 192 14.66 -0.25 -3.06
CA VAL A 192 13.70 -0.12 -4.17
C VAL A 192 12.24 -0.03 -3.71
N ILE A 193 11.85 -0.72 -2.62
CA ILE A 193 10.46 -0.64 -2.12
C ILE A 193 10.21 0.68 -1.39
N GLU A 194 11.20 1.18 -0.65
CA GLU A 194 11.16 2.52 -0.07
C GLU A 194 11.04 3.59 -1.17
N ARG A 195 11.80 3.43 -2.27
CA ARG A 195 11.68 4.29 -3.46
C ARG A 195 10.30 4.21 -4.11
N ALA A 196 9.72 3.01 -4.22
CA ALA A 196 8.37 2.82 -4.76
C ALA A 196 7.32 3.59 -3.95
N PHE A 197 7.41 3.51 -2.61
CA PHE A 197 6.56 4.30 -1.73
C PHE A 197 6.81 5.80 -1.90
N GLY A 198 8.07 6.24 -1.99
CA GLY A 198 8.43 7.63 -2.25
C GLY A 198 7.77 8.16 -3.52
N ILE A 199 7.95 7.48 -4.66
CA ILE A 199 7.36 7.89 -5.95
C ILE A 199 5.83 7.97 -5.86
N MET A 200 5.18 6.95 -5.28
CA MET A 200 3.72 6.94 -5.13
C MET A 200 3.24 8.10 -4.25
N LYS A 201 3.91 8.34 -3.10
CA LYS A 201 3.59 9.44 -2.19
C LYS A 201 3.80 10.80 -2.85
N THR A 202 4.90 10.99 -3.59
CA THR A 202 5.21 12.21 -4.33
C THR A 202 4.16 12.49 -5.41
N ARG A 203 3.73 11.48 -6.17
CA ARG A 203 2.71 11.64 -7.22
C ARG A 203 1.38 12.16 -6.66
N TRP A 204 1.03 11.74 -5.44
CA TRP A 204 -0.21 12.11 -4.74
C TRP A 204 0.08 12.91 -3.46
N ARG A 205 1.06 13.83 -3.54
CA ARG A 205 1.68 14.53 -2.39
C ARG A 205 0.66 15.10 -1.40
N SER A 206 -0.42 15.68 -1.91
CA SER A 206 -1.44 16.34 -1.09
C SER A 206 -2.21 15.37 -0.18
N ILE A 207 -2.42 14.13 -0.60
CA ILE A 207 -3.12 13.09 0.18
C ILE A 207 -2.19 12.42 1.20
N PHE A 208 -0.90 12.30 0.89
CA PHE A 208 0.05 11.60 1.76
C PHE A 208 0.80 12.50 2.74
N LEU A 209 0.98 13.79 2.45
CA LEU A 209 1.63 14.73 3.38
C LEU A 209 0.70 15.22 4.50
N LYS A 210 -0.61 15.19 4.29
CA LYS A 210 -1.62 15.60 5.26
C LYS A 210 -2.37 14.37 5.77
N ALA A 211 -2.95 14.47 6.96
CA ALA A 211 -3.87 13.45 7.45
C ALA A 211 -5.07 13.38 6.50
N LEU A 212 -5.34 12.19 5.94
CA LEU A 212 -6.40 12.04 4.97
C LEU A 212 -7.77 12.34 5.61
N GLU A 213 -8.46 13.35 5.09
CA GLU A 213 -9.77 13.80 5.57
C GLU A 213 -10.93 12.97 4.99
N VAL A 214 -10.77 11.65 4.97
CA VAL A 214 -11.83 10.70 4.60
C VAL A 214 -12.15 9.80 5.77
N HIS A 215 -13.31 9.16 5.72
CA HIS A 215 -13.68 8.18 6.73
C HIS A 215 -12.64 7.03 6.75
N PRO A 216 -12.17 6.55 7.92
CA PRO A 216 -11.12 5.52 8.02
C PRO A 216 -11.40 4.26 7.19
N SER A 217 -12.67 3.87 7.02
CA SER A 217 -13.05 2.72 6.18
C SER A 217 -12.81 2.93 4.67
N PHE A 218 -12.74 4.18 4.21
CA PHE A 218 -12.49 4.50 2.81
C PHE A 218 -11.00 4.65 2.49
N VAL A 219 -10.16 4.90 3.51
CA VAL A 219 -8.71 5.07 3.35
C VAL A 219 -8.05 3.91 2.58
N PRO A 220 -8.33 2.62 2.88
CA PRO A 220 -7.71 1.52 2.15
C PRO A 220 -8.02 1.55 0.65
N THR A 221 -9.23 1.95 0.28
CA THR A 221 -9.65 2.04 -1.13
C THR A 221 -8.90 3.16 -1.85
N VAL A 222 -8.71 4.31 -1.19
CA VAL A 222 -7.95 5.45 -1.75
C VAL A 222 -6.49 5.07 -1.93
N VAL A 223 -5.86 4.47 -0.91
CA VAL A 223 -4.46 4.05 -0.98
C VAL A 223 -4.25 2.96 -2.04
N ALA A 224 -5.16 2.00 -2.15
CA ALA A 224 -5.12 0.99 -3.21
C ALA A 224 -5.25 1.61 -4.61
N SER A 225 -6.14 2.60 -4.77
CA SER A 225 -6.28 3.36 -6.02
C SER A 225 -4.97 4.05 -6.41
N CYS A 226 -4.26 4.67 -5.45
CA CYS A 226 -2.95 5.27 -5.68
C CYS A 226 -1.90 4.24 -6.13
N ALA A 227 -1.89 3.04 -5.54
CA ALA A 227 -0.98 1.96 -5.92
C ALA A 227 -1.27 1.42 -7.33
N ILE A 228 -2.55 1.30 -7.70
CA ILE A 228 -2.96 0.90 -9.06
C ILE A 228 -2.49 1.95 -10.07
N LEU A 229 -2.79 3.22 -9.82
CA LEU A 229 -2.39 4.32 -10.70
C LEU A 229 -0.87 4.44 -10.82
N HIS A 230 -0.12 4.19 -9.74
CA HIS A 230 1.35 4.14 -9.79
C HIS A 230 1.86 3.11 -10.82
N ASN A 231 1.34 1.89 -10.78
CA ASN A 231 1.70 0.86 -11.75
C ASN A 231 1.28 1.22 -13.18
N ILE A 232 0.11 1.85 -13.36
CA ILE A 232 -0.35 2.33 -14.67
C ILE A 232 0.60 3.40 -15.23
N CYS A 233 0.98 4.39 -14.41
CA CYS A 233 1.95 5.41 -14.79
C CYS A 233 3.31 4.80 -15.18
N LEU A 234 3.84 3.88 -14.38
CA LEU A 234 5.08 3.17 -14.72
C LEU A 234 4.98 2.40 -16.03
N GLY A 235 3.85 1.72 -16.28
CA GLY A 235 3.59 1.02 -17.53
C GLY A 235 3.51 1.94 -18.75
N ALA A 236 3.08 3.19 -18.54
CA ALA A 236 3.02 4.22 -19.58
C ALA A 236 4.35 4.99 -19.77
N GLY A 237 5.39 4.69 -18.97
CA GLY A 237 6.67 5.41 -19.00
C GLY A 237 6.64 6.78 -18.32
N ASP A 238 5.62 7.06 -17.49
CA ASP A 238 5.53 8.27 -16.65
C ASP A 238 6.37 8.04 -15.37
N GLU A 239 7.69 8.08 -15.55
CA GLU A 239 8.67 7.93 -14.48
C GLU A 239 8.93 9.27 -13.80
N LEU A 240 8.64 9.35 -12.51
CA LEU A 240 9.07 10.47 -11.67
C LEU A 240 10.47 10.17 -11.14
N PRO A 241 11.40 11.16 -11.17
CA PRO A 241 12.68 10.98 -10.51
C PRO A 241 12.43 10.74 -9.02
N PRO A 242 13.17 9.81 -8.39
CA PRO A 242 13.12 9.69 -6.94
C PRO A 242 13.53 11.03 -6.31
N GLU A 243 12.71 11.58 -5.42
CA GLU A 243 13.09 12.78 -4.67
C GLU A 243 14.37 12.50 -3.88
N GLU A 244 15.40 13.32 -4.06
CA GLU A 244 16.53 13.37 -3.12
C GLU A 244 16.02 13.96 -1.80
N ASP A 245 15.91 13.12 -0.76
CA ASP A 245 15.62 13.48 0.63
C ASP A 245 14.38 14.38 0.88
N CYS A 246 13.18 13.80 0.84
CA CYS A 246 12.28 13.99 1.97
C CYS A 246 12.59 12.86 2.96
N ARG A 247 13.59 13.07 3.83
CA ARG A 247 13.68 12.27 5.05
C ARG A 247 12.37 12.52 5.81
N GLU A 248 11.36 11.68 5.61
CA GLU A 248 10.56 11.31 6.77
C GLU A 248 11.62 10.87 7.78
N GLU A 249 11.66 11.49 8.96
CA GLU A 249 12.48 11.00 10.07
C GLU A 249 11.94 9.61 10.43
N ASP A 250 12.24 8.62 9.61
CA ASP A 250 12.20 7.18 9.85
C ASP A 250 13.48 6.83 10.62
N THR A 251 13.64 7.47 11.78
CA THR A 251 14.48 6.93 12.84
C THR A 251 13.78 5.69 13.38
N GLU A 252 14.01 4.56 12.71
CA GLU A 252 13.89 3.25 13.34
C GLU A 252 14.99 3.13 14.41
N SER A 253 14.79 3.77 15.56
CA SER A 253 15.47 3.34 16.78
C SER A 253 14.79 2.07 17.27
N GLU A 254 15.33 0.92 16.88
CA GLU A 254 15.17 -0.32 17.62
C GLU A 254 15.82 -0.17 19.00
N GLU A 255 15.21 0.59 19.91
CA GLU A 255 15.51 0.48 21.33
C GLU A 255 14.45 -0.40 22.00
N GLY A 256 14.92 -1.53 22.53
CA GLY A 256 14.09 -2.53 23.19
C GLY A 256 13.38 -1.94 24.40
N VAL A 257 12.06 -1.78 24.28
CA VAL A 257 11.18 -1.64 25.44
C VAL A 257 10.58 -3.00 25.73
N GLN A 258 10.82 -3.47 26.95
CA GLN A 258 10.38 -4.76 27.47
C GLN A 258 8.86 -4.91 27.45
N ASP A 259 8.44 -6.14 27.13
CA ASP A 259 7.08 -6.69 27.14
C ASP A 259 6.31 -6.36 28.43
N THR A 260 5.22 -5.57 28.34
CA THR A 260 4.14 -5.54 29.35
C THR A 260 2.77 -5.15 28.75
N SER A 261 2.36 -5.68 27.59
CA SER A 261 0.95 -5.55 27.16
C SER A 261 0.45 -6.63 26.19
N ASN A 262 1.00 -7.85 26.26
CA ASN A 262 0.64 -8.95 25.35
C ASN A 262 -0.76 -9.59 25.59
N GLY A 263 -1.61 -9.05 26.49
CA GLY A 263 -2.91 -9.65 26.83
C GLY A 263 -4.16 -8.92 26.32
N ASN A 264 -4.15 -7.58 26.28
CA ASN A 264 -5.38 -6.81 26.05
C ASN A 264 -5.70 -6.56 24.56
N ALA A 265 -4.68 -6.44 23.70
CA ALA A 265 -4.88 -6.16 22.28
C ALA A 265 -5.66 -7.27 21.54
N LEU A 266 -5.46 -8.54 21.91
CA LEU A 266 -6.15 -9.70 21.33
C LEU A 266 -7.65 -9.77 21.68
N ARG A 267 -8.08 -9.07 22.75
CA ARG A 267 -9.46 -9.11 23.25
C ARG A 267 -10.32 -8.00 22.65
N GLU A 268 -9.70 -6.88 22.28
CA GLU A 268 -10.36 -5.75 21.59
C GLU A 268 -10.46 -5.96 20.06
N GLU A 269 -9.56 -6.75 19.46
CA GLU A 269 -9.59 -7.13 18.03
C GLU A 269 -10.90 -7.82 17.58
N ARG A 270 -11.57 -8.58 18.46
CA ARG A 270 -12.84 -9.27 18.13
C ARG A 270 -14.08 -8.39 18.25
N ASN A 271 -13.99 -7.26 18.96
CA ASN A 271 -15.12 -6.37 19.26
C ASN A 271 -15.09 -5.06 18.47
N MET A 272 -14.09 -4.83 17.62
CA MET A 272 -14.02 -3.66 16.77
C MET A 272 -15.11 -3.71 15.68
N PRO A 273 -16.07 -2.76 15.64
CA PRO A 273 -17.21 -2.81 14.74
C PRO A 273 -16.80 -2.74 13.25
N TYR A 274 -15.63 -2.17 12.96
CA TYR A 274 -15.05 -2.08 11.61
C TYR A 274 -14.33 -3.35 11.14
N PHE A 275 -14.20 -4.35 12.01
CA PHE A 275 -13.54 -5.63 11.74
C PHE A 275 -14.49 -6.71 11.21
N ARG A 276 -15.79 -6.39 11.01
CA ARG A 276 -16.73 -7.31 10.35
C ARG A 276 -16.35 -7.47 8.88
N SER A 277 -15.76 -8.62 8.57
CA SER A 277 -15.84 -9.47 7.35
C SER A 277 -16.04 -8.90 5.94
N ASP A 278 -16.69 -7.75 5.75
CA ASP A 278 -17.03 -7.17 4.44
C ASP A 278 -16.06 -6.06 3.98
N GLY A 279 -15.21 -5.54 4.86
CA GLY A 279 -14.21 -4.51 4.54
C GLY A 279 -12.83 -5.05 4.15
N TYR A 280 -12.66 -6.38 4.13
CA TYR A 280 -11.38 -6.99 3.80
C TYR A 280 -11.19 -7.07 2.28
N LEU A 281 -10.06 -6.54 1.81
CA LEU A 281 -9.42 -6.85 0.52
C LEU A 281 -8.96 -8.32 0.43
N LYS A 282 -9.73 -9.26 0.99
CA LYS A 282 -9.45 -10.71 1.01
C LYS A 282 -10.03 -11.47 -0.19
N ASN A 283 -10.92 -10.87 -1.00
CA ASN A 283 -11.82 -11.68 -1.83
C ASN A 283 -11.78 -11.45 -3.35
N VAL A 284 -10.85 -10.66 -3.91
CA VAL A 284 -10.80 -10.46 -5.39
C VAL A 284 -9.84 -11.40 -6.11
N THR A 285 -8.79 -11.90 -5.46
CA THR A 285 -7.86 -12.88 -6.07
C THR A 285 -8.34 -14.34 -5.98
N HIS A 286 -9.24 -14.67 -5.05
CA HIS A 286 -9.68 -16.06 -4.84
C HIS A 286 -10.91 -16.49 -5.65
N LYS A 287 -11.74 -15.57 -6.18
CA LYS A 287 -13.00 -15.93 -6.85
C LYS A 287 -12.88 -16.42 -8.30
N LEU A 288 -11.69 -16.41 -8.90
CA LEU A 288 -11.49 -16.89 -10.27
C LEU A 288 -10.81 -18.27 -10.35
N SER A 289 -10.42 -18.87 -9.23
CA SER A 289 -9.80 -20.22 -9.18
C SER A 289 -10.77 -21.32 -8.76
N SER A 290 -12.00 -21.00 -8.34
CA SER A 290 -13.00 -21.98 -7.89
C SER A 290 -14.28 -22.00 -8.74
N GLY A 291 -14.20 -21.47 -9.96
CA GLY A 291 -15.23 -21.63 -10.99
C GLY A 291 -14.76 -22.62 -12.05
N ASN A 292 -14.76 -23.91 -11.70
CA ASN A 292 -14.92 -25.02 -12.63
C ASN A 292 -16.19 -25.76 -12.24
#